data_AF-A0A1F9R7M2-F1
#
_entry.id   AF-A0A1F9R7M2-F1
#
_cell.length_a   1.000
_cell.length_b   1.000
_cell.length_c   1.000
_cell.angle_alpha   90.00
_cell.angle_beta   90.00
_cell.angle_gamma   90.00
#
_symmetry.space_group_name_H-M   'P 1'
#
loop_
_entity.id
_entity.type
_entity.pdbx_description
1 polymer ?
#
loop_
_entity_poly.entity_id
_entity_poly.type
_entity_poly.pdbx_seq_one_letter_code
_entity_poly.pdbx_strand_id
1 'polypeptide(L)'
;MMRRSGSRVGFTLIELVVTCLLIGILASFALPQYLRAVEVGKADDAVGLVNMIGTTNKMFALDHAGSYVTGTFSSACGAGPCGTPYTNACVLVWCKYLADQDWENKYYTFTACNGGACGAGSGYAAADRKSAPPELAASPPYNTWRFWMQTTGVISAYGTSVPAPTY
;
A
#
# COMPACT_ATOMS: atom_id res chain seq x y z
N MET A 1 -25.46 45.52 -42.68
CA MET A 1 -25.36 44.25 -41.92
C MET A 1 -23.87 43.89 -41.84
N MET A 2 -23.21 44.15 -40.71
CA MET A 2 -21.75 43.99 -40.55
C MET A 2 -21.36 42.50 -40.48
N ARG A 3 -20.60 42.02 -41.47
CA ARG A 3 -19.95 40.71 -41.43
C ARG A 3 -18.72 40.79 -40.53
N ARG A 4 -18.78 40.15 -39.36
CA ARG A 4 -17.66 39.97 -38.44
C ARG A 4 -16.65 39.01 -39.10
N SER A 5 -15.56 39.56 -39.63
CA SER A 5 -14.39 38.78 -40.05
C SER A 5 -13.68 38.29 -38.79
N GLY A 6 -13.96 37.05 -38.38
CA GLY A 6 -13.19 36.38 -37.34
C GLY A 6 -11.83 36.02 -37.93
N SER A 7 -10.77 36.60 -37.39
CA SER A 7 -9.39 36.23 -37.72
C SER A 7 -9.20 34.74 -37.45
N ARG A 8 -9.02 33.95 -38.52
CA ARG A 8 -8.60 32.55 -38.39
C ARG A 8 -7.12 32.57 -38.01
N VAL A 9 -6.84 32.47 -36.72
CA VAL A 9 -5.49 32.23 -36.20
C VAL A 9 -5.18 30.76 -36.46
N GLY A 10 -4.39 30.49 -37.50
CA GLY A 10 -3.94 29.14 -37.84
C GLY A 10 -2.66 28.81 -37.06
N PHE A 11 -2.65 27.64 -36.44
CA PHE A 11 -1.45 27.07 -35.81
C PHE A 11 -0.48 26.59 -36.90
N THR A 12 0.81 26.86 -36.75
CA THR A 12 1.78 26.42 -37.77
C THR A 12 2.17 24.95 -37.55
N LEU A 13 2.47 24.21 -38.63
CA LEU A 13 2.93 22.82 -38.53
C LEU A 13 4.22 22.72 -37.69
N ILE A 14 5.10 23.71 -37.79
CA ILE A 14 6.34 23.74 -37.00
C ILE A 14 6.07 23.90 -35.51
N GLU A 15 5.02 24.63 -35.12
CA GLU A 15 4.64 24.84 -33.72
C GLU A 15 4.12 23.54 -33.09
N LEU A 16 3.37 22.73 -33.82
CA LEU A 16 3.02 21.37 -33.37
C LEU A 16 4.22 20.42 -33.34
N VAL A 17 5.14 20.52 -34.29
CA VAL A 17 6.31 19.63 -34.33
C VAL A 17 7.28 19.92 -33.17
N VAL A 18 7.58 21.20 -32.90
CA VAL A 18 8.48 21.60 -31.81
C VAL A 18 7.84 21.30 -30.45
N THR A 19 6.55 21.56 -30.27
CA THR A 19 5.86 21.27 -29.00
C THR A 19 5.82 19.77 -28.69
N CYS A 20 5.50 18.92 -29.67
CA CYS A 20 5.55 17.47 -29.51
C CYS A 20 6.97 16.97 -29.18
N LEU A 21 8.01 17.58 -29.78
CA LEU A 21 9.41 17.25 -29.48
C LEU A 21 9.77 17.60 -28.04
N LEU A 22 9.42 18.81 -27.59
CA LEU A 22 9.70 19.27 -26.23
C LEU A 22 8.94 18.44 -25.18
N ILE A 23 7.67 18.14 -25.40
CA ILE A 23 6.88 17.27 -24.51
C ILE A 23 7.47 15.85 -24.49
N GLY A 24 7.95 15.33 -25.64
CA GLY A 24 8.62 14.04 -25.72
C GLY A 24 9.89 13.96 -24.86
N ILE A 25 10.73 15.00 -24.87
CA ILE A 25 11.93 15.06 -24.02
C ILE A 25 11.53 15.08 -22.54
N LEU A 26 10.58 15.93 -22.15
CA LEU A 26 10.14 16.03 -20.75
C LEU A 26 9.51 14.72 -20.26
N ALA A 27 8.67 14.08 -21.09
CA ALA A 27 8.02 12.83 -20.75
C ALA A 27 9.02 11.70 -20.48
N SER A 28 10.12 11.63 -21.24
CA SER A 28 11.15 10.59 -21.07
C SER A 28 11.78 10.57 -19.66
N PHE A 29 11.94 11.73 -19.03
CA PHE A 29 12.43 11.85 -17.66
C PHE A 29 11.31 11.83 -16.62
N ALA A 30 10.15 12.42 -16.94
CA ALA A 30 9.00 12.55 -16.01
C ALA A 30 8.30 11.22 -15.69
N LEU A 31 8.21 10.31 -16.65
CA LEU A 31 7.51 9.04 -16.46
C LEU A 31 8.16 8.10 -15.42
N PRO A 32 9.47 7.78 -15.48
CA PRO A 32 10.07 6.85 -14.52
C PRO A 32 10.04 7.37 -13.07
N GLN A 33 10.23 8.69 -12.88
CA GLN A 33 10.13 9.30 -11.55
C GLN A 33 8.71 9.30 -11.00
N TYR A 34 7.70 9.55 -11.86
CA TYR A 34 6.29 9.51 -11.46
C TYR A 34 5.89 8.11 -11.00
N LEU A 35 6.25 7.07 -11.75
CA LEU A 35 5.97 5.69 -11.38
C LEU A 35 6.60 5.32 -10.03
N ARG A 36 7.85 5.73 -9.78
CA ARG A 36 8.50 5.51 -8.48
C ARG A 36 7.75 6.22 -7.34
N ALA A 37 7.34 7.47 -7.54
CA ALA A 37 6.62 8.24 -6.52
C ALA A 37 5.27 7.58 -6.15
N VAL A 38 4.54 7.09 -7.16
CA VAL A 38 3.30 6.33 -6.94
C VAL A 38 3.56 5.06 -6.12
N GLU A 39 4.64 4.33 -6.41
CA GLU A 39 5.00 3.13 -5.67
C GLU A 39 5.42 3.39 -4.23
N VAL A 40 6.14 4.50 -3.98
CA VAL A 40 6.46 4.95 -2.61
C VAL A 40 5.20 5.32 -1.85
N GLY A 41 4.25 6.03 -2.45
CA GLY A 41 2.97 6.36 -1.79
C GLY A 41 2.20 5.11 -1.36
N LYS A 42 2.16 4.07 -2.20
CA LYS A 42 1.55 2.78 -1.84
C LYS A 42 2.27 2.09 -0.68
N ALA A 43 3.59 2.25 -0.59
CA ALA A 43 4.40 1.71 0.50
C ALA A 43 4.15 2.45 1.82
N ASP A 44 4.05 3.78 1.78
CA ASP A 44 3.75 4.59 2.97
C ASP A 44 2.37 4.24 3.55
N ASP A 45 1.36 4.07 2.68
CA ASP A 45 0.03 3.57 3.08
C ASP A 45 0.12 2.20 3.78
N ALA A 46 0.97 1.31 3.26
CA ALA A 46 1.18 -0.01 3.85
C ALA A 46 1.88 0.06 5.21
N VAL A 47 2.88 0.92 5.37
CA VAL A 47 3.56 1.15 6.65
C VAL A 47 2.57 1.67 7.70
N GLY A 48 1.71 2.63 7.33
CA GLY A 48 0.66 3.15 8.21
C GLY A 48 -0.30 2.05 8.69
N LEU A 49 -0.77 1.20 7.78
CA LEU A 49 -1.64 0.08 8.11
C LEU A 49 -0.94 -0.99 8.96
N VAL A 50 0.33 -1.31 8.70
CA VAL A 50 1.12 -2.22 9.55
C VAL A 50 1.24 -1.70 10.97
N ASN A 51 1.46 -0.40 11.16
CA ASN A 51 1.49 0.21 12.49
C ASN A 51 0.14 0.06 13.20
N MET A 52 -0.95 0.34 12.48
CA MET A 52 -2.31 0.26 13.01
C MET A 52 -2.66 -1.19 13.40
N ILE A 53 -2.40 -2.16 12.53
CA ILE A 53 -2.63 -3.59 12.79
C ILE A 53 -1.78 -4.04 13.98
N GLY A 54 -0.49 -3.70 13.99
CA GLY A 54 0.41 -4.11 15.04
C GLY A 54 0.03 -3.57 16.41
N THR A 55 -0.35 -2.28 16.47
CA THR A 55 -0.81 -1.63 17.70
C THR A 55 -2.14 -2.21 18.17
N THR A 56 -3.11 -2.38 17.26
CA THR A 56 -4.43 -2.94 17.61
C THR A 56 -4.34 -4.41 18.03
N ASN A 57 -3.42 -5.19 17.44
CA ASN A 57 -3.17 -6.57 17.86
C ASN A 57 -2.55 -6.64 19.26
N LYS A 58 -1.67 -5.69 19.62
CA LYS A 58 -1.18 -5.54 21.00
C LYS A 58 -2.31 -5.17 21.96
N MET A 59 -3.19 -4.25 21.58
CA MET A 59 -4.36 -3.89 22.41
C MET A 59 -5.28 -5.11 22.61
N PHE A 60 -5.55 -5.87 21.55
CA PHE A 60 -6.33 -7.09 21.63
C PHE A 60 -5.73 -8.09 22.62
N ALA A 61 -4.40 -8.28 22.58
CA ALA A 61 -3.71 -9.18 23.50
C ALA A 61 -3.79 -8.71 24.96
N LEU A 62 -3.82 -7.40 25.24
CA LEU A 62 -4.01 -6.88 26.59
C LEU A 62 -5.40 -7.28 27.14
N ASP A 63 -6.43 -7.26 26.30
CA ASP A 63 -7.79 -7.58 26.71
C ASP A 63 -8.06 -9.10 26.76
N HIS A 64 -7.30 -9.90 26.00
CA HIS A 64 -7.53 -11.35 25.81
C HIS A 64 -6.41 -12.21 26.40
N ALA A 65 -5.96 -11.87 27.62
CA ALA A 65 -5.00 -12.65 28.41
C ALA A 65 -3.67 -12.97 27.68
N GLY A 66 -3.17 -12.02 26.89
CA GLY A 66 -1.93 -12.14 26.12
C GLY A 66 -2.07 -12.89 24.79
N SER A 67 -3.29 -13.27 24.39
CA SER A 67 -3.53 -13.94 23.12
C SER A 67 -3.48 -12.95 21.96
N TYR A 68 -2.56 -13.15 21.02
CA TYR A 68 -2.50 -12.36 19.79
C TYR A 68 -3.29 -13.02 18.68
N VAL A 69 -3.88 -12.21 17.81
CA VAL A 69 -4.50 -12.68 16.59
C VAL A 69 -3.41 -12.98 15.56
N THR A 70 -3.57 -14.09 14.85
CA THR A 70 -2.71 -14.47 13.73
C THR A 70 -3.53 -14.72 12.47
N GLY A 71 -2.94 -14.43 11.31
CA GLY A 71 -3.54 -14.72 10.01
C GLY A 71 -3.45 -13.55 9.04
N THR A 72 -3.98 -13.74 7.85
CA THR A 72 -3.96 -12.76 6.76
C THR A 72 -5.33 -12.12 6.60
N PHE A 73 -5.35 -10.80 6.38
CA PHE A 73 -6.59 -10.08 6.12
C PHE A 73 -7.12 -10.40 4.72
N SER A 74 -8.43 -10.49 4.59
CA SER A 74 -9.12 -10.82 3.33
C SER A 74 -10.45 -10.07 3.23
N SER A 75 -11.13 -10.17 2.09
CA SER A 75 -12.46 -9.59 1.88
C SER A 75 -13.54 -10.13 2.83
N ALA A 76 -13.27 -11.23 3.55
CA ALA A 76 -14.16 -11.77 4.58
C ALA A 76 -14.18 -10.95 5.89
N CYS A 77 -13.34 -9.91 6.04
CA CYS A 77 -13.27 -9.16 7.28
C CYS A 77 -14.46 -8.21 7.53
N GLY A 78 -15.29 -7.93 6.53
CA GLY A 78 -16.39 -6.95 6.65
C GLY A 78 -17.53 -7.34 7.59
N ALA A 79 -17.74 -8.64 7.83
CA ALA A 79 -18.75 -9.11 8.77
C ALA A 79 -18.37 -10.47 9.37
N GLY A 80 -18.39 -10.56 10.70
CA GLY A 80 -18.18 -11.80 11.42
C GLY A 80 -18.36 -11.59 12.92
N PRO A 81 -18.53 -12.69 13.68
CA PRO A 81 -18.65 -12.62 15.12
C PRO A 81 -17.29 -12.30 15.76
N CYS A 82 -17.30 -11.45 16.78
CA CYS A 82 -16.17 -11.39 17.71
C CYS A 82 -16.22 -12.65 18.59
N GLY A 83 -15.23 -13.54 18.48
CA GLY A 83 -15.24 -14.79 19.22
C GLY A 83 -14.01 -15.67 18.99
N THR A 84 -13.96 -16.80 19.69
CA THR A 84 -12.89 -17.79 19.59
C THR A 84 -13.20 -18.83 18.51
N PRO A 85 -12.17 -19.43 17.87
CA PRO A 85 -10.73 -19.24 18.10
C PRO A 85 -10.12 -18.02 17.36
N TYR A 86 -9.07 -17.42 17.93
CA TYR A 86 -8.37 -16.23 17.40
C TYR A 86 -7.37 -16.55 16.28
N THR A 87 -7.74 -17.44 15.37
CA THR A 87 -6.87 -17.91 14.27
C THR A 87 -7.04 -17.13 12.98
N ASN A 88 -7.78 -16.01 13.01
CA ASN A 88 -8.08 -15.19 11.84
C ASN A 88 -7.84 -13.70 12.15
N ALA A 89 -7.03 -13.02 11.33
CA ALA A 89 -6.77 -11.59 11.43
C ALA A 89 -8.02 -10.71 11.45
N CYS A 90 -9.09 -11.12 10.78
CA CYS A 90 -10.37 -10.42 10.77
C CYS A 90 -11.01 -10.29 12.16
N VAL A 91 -10.60 -11.07 13.15
CA VAL A 91 -11.04 -10.92 14.55
C VAL A 91 -10.77 -9.50 15.06
N LEU A 92 -9.67 -8.87 14.65
CA LEU A 92 -9.39 -7.47 15.02
C LEU A 92 -10.47 -6.51 14.48
N VAL A 93 -11.04 -6.81 13.31
CA VAL A 93 -12.12 -6.03 12.70
C VAL A 93 -13.47 -6.35 13.35
N TRP A 94 -13.77 -7.63 13.54
CA TRP A 94 -15.03 -8.10 14.13
C TRP A 94 -15.19 -7.65 15.58
N CYS A 95 -14.10 -7.66 16.34
CA CYS A 95 -14.04 -7.17 17.72
C CYS A 95 -13.83 -5.65 17.84
N LYS A 96 -13.89 -4.89 16.73
CA LYS A 96 -13.83 -3.42 16.70
C LYS A 96 -12.52 -2.78 17.19
N TYR A 97 -11.42 -3.52 17.17
CA TYR A 97 -10.09 -2.95 17.40
C TYR A 97 -9.55 -2.24 16.16
N LEU A 98 -9.87 -2.76 14.97
CA LEU A 98 -9.43 -2.25 13.69
C LEU A 98 -10.64 -1.91 12.81
N ALA A 99 -10.58 -0.79 12.10
CA ALA A 99 -11.60 -0.45 11.12
C ALA A 99 -11.52 -1.41 9.92
N ASP A 100 -12.68 -1.79 9.37
CA ASP A 100 -12.70 -2.59 8.15
C ASP A 100 -12.07 -1.83 6.98
N GLN A 101 -11.42 -2.56 6.08
CA GLN A 101 -10.75 -2.02 4.90
C GLN A 101 -11.02 -2.93 3.71
N ASP A 102 -10.88 -2.40 2.50
CA ASP A 102 -10.88 -3.22 1.28
C ASP A 102 -9.52 -3.94 1.11
N TRP A 103 -9.30 -4.98 1.92
CA TRP A 103 -8.03 -5.73 1.99
C TRP A 103 -7.65 -6.42 0.67
N GLU A 104 -8.64 -6.77 -0.15
CA GLU A 104 -8.43 -7.48 -1.42
C GLU A 104 -7.89 -6.54 -2.50
N ASN A 105 -8.33 -5.28 -2.54
CA ASN A 105 -7.86 -4.30 -3.52
C ASN A 105 -6.62 -3.49 -3.08
N LYS A 106 -6.11 -3.68 -1.85
CA LYS A 106 -4.82 -3.08 -1.47
C LYS A 106 -3.66 -3.67 -2.27
N TYR A 107 -2.63 -2.88 -2.54
CA TYR A 107 -1.40 -3.33 -3.21
C TYR A 107 -0.51 -4.27 -2.37
N TYR A 108 -0.77 -4.34 -1.06
CA TYR A 108 -0.07 -5.19 -0.11
C TYR A 108 -1.04 -6.18 0.54
N THR A 109 -0.53 -7.37 0.86
CA THR A 109 -1.19 -8.36 1.69
C THR A 109 -0.78 -8.12 3.13
N PHE A 110 -1.76 -7.89 3.99
CA PHE A 110 -1.54 -7.61 5.41
C PHE A 110 -1.75 -8.87 6.24
N THR A 111 -0.87 -9.08 7.22
CA THR A 111 -0.90 -10.23 8.11
C THR A 111 -0.74 -9.76 9.55
N ALA A 112 -1.58 -10.24 10.45
CA ALA A 112 -1.42 -10.10 11.90
C ALA A 112 -0.65 -11.30 12.45
N CYS A 113 0.21 -11.06 13.44
CA CYS A 113 1.16 -12.04 13.96
C CYS A 113 1.28 -11.95 15.48
N ASN A 114 1.84 -12.98 16.11
CA ASN A 114 1.91 -13.12 17.56
C ASN A 114 3.30 -12.80 18.17
N GLY A 115 4.11 -11.99 17.50
CA GLY A 115 5.50 -11.73 17.90
C GLY A 115 6.51 -12.75 17.35
N GLY A 116 6.03 -13.86 16.77
CA GLY A 116 6.82 -14.80 15.99
C GLY A 116 7.04 -14.33 14.54
N ALA A 117 7.25 -15.28 13.63
CA ALA A 117 7.48 -15.00 12.21
C ALA A 117 6.32 -14.19 11.60
N CYS A 118 6.66 -13.07 10.95
CA CYS A 118 5.74 -12.10 10.40
C CYS A 118 6.35 -11.42 9.17
N GLY A 119 5.96 -11.88 7.98
CA GLY A 119 6.53 -11.39 6.72
C GLY A 119 8.01 -11.75 6.58
N ALA A 120 8.87 -10.73 6.51
CA ALA A 120 10.32 -10.87 6.34
C ALA A 120 11.12 -10.92 7.66
N GLY A 121 10.45 -10.84 8.82
CA GLY A 121 11.10 -10.87 10.13
C GLY A 121 10.18 -11.44 11.20
N SER A 122 10.39 -11.03 12.46
CA SER A 122 9.51 -11.39 13.58
C SER A 122 8.79 -10.15 14.10
N GLY A 123 7.51 -10.28 14.45
CA GLY A 123 6.69 -9.11 14.73
C GLY A 123 5.22 -9.40 14.99
N TYR A 124 4.42 -8.33 15.10
CA TYR A 124 2.97 -8.43 15.36
C TYR A 124 2.09 -8.07 14.15
N ALA A 125 2.68 -7.49 13.11
CA ALA A 125 2.02 -7.19 11.86
C ALA A 125 3.02 -7.14 10.72
N ALA A 126 2.61 -7.54 9.51
CA ALA A 126 3.41 -7.48 8.31
C ALA A 126 2.56 -7.08 7.09
N ALA A 127 3.23 -6.50 6.10
CA ALA A 127 2.71 -6.20 4.79
C ALA A 127 3.70 -6.70 3.73
N ASP A 128 3.23 -7.60 2.88
CA ASP A 128 3.99 -8.16 1.77
C ASP A 128 3.41 -7.66 0.46
N ARG A 129 4.25 -7.21 -0.48
CA ARG A 129 3.75 -6.75 -1.78
C ARG A 129 3.02 -7.88 -2.52
N LYS A 130 1.83 -7.61 -3.02
CA LYS A 130 1.06 -8.61 -3.80
C LYS A 130 1.75 -8.94 -5.12
N SER A 131 1.65 -10.21 -5.51
CA SER A 131 2.22 -10.76 -6.74
C SER A 131 1.19 -11.02 -7.86
N ALA A 132 -0.06 -10.54 -7.77
CA ALA A 132 -1.11 -10.73 -8.79
C ALA A 132 -2.20 -9.64 -8.72
N PRO A 133 -3.08 -9.46 -9.74
CA PRO A 133 -2.92 -9.46 -11.22
C PRO A 133 -1.98 -8.35 -11.74
N PRO A 134 -1.64 -8.25 -13.05
CA PRO A 134 -0.65 -7.28 -13.58
C PRO A 134 -0.91 -5.80 -13.23
N GLU A 135 -2.14 -5.42 -12.91
CA GLU A 135 -2.52 -4.07 -12.47
C GLU A 135 -2.16 -3.76 -11.00
N LEU A 136 -2.01 -4.80 -10.17
CA LEU A 136 -1.61 -4.70 -8.76
C LEU A 136 -0.18 -5.20 -8.52
N ALA A 137 0.32 -6.04 -9.42
CA ALA A 137 1.67 -6.58 -9.40
C ALA A 137 2.67 -5.45 -9.70
N ALA A 138 3.54 -5.20 -8.74
CA ALA A 138 4.66 -4.29 -8.93
C ALA A 138 5.65 -4.88 -9.93
N SER A 139 6.14 -4.08 -10.88
CA SER A 139 7.32 -4.44 -11.67
C SER A 139 8.56 -4.46 -10.78
N PRO A 140 9.59 -5.27 -11.09
CA PRO A 140 10.90 -5.15 -10.44
C PRO A 140 11.40 -3.71 -10.50
N PRO A 141 11.95 -3.14 -9.42
CA PRO A 141 12.35 -3.79 -8.15
C PRO A 141 11.29 -3.81 -7.03
N TYR A 142 10.10 -3.24 -7.25
CA TYR A 142 9.11 -2.93 -6.21
C TYR A 142 8.38 -4.17 -5.66
N ASN A 143 8.39 -5.28 -6.40
CA ASN A 143 7.78 -6.56 -5.99
C ASN A 143 8.45 -7.20 -4.77
N THR A 144 9.65 -6.75 -4.41
CA THR A 144 10.38 -7.27 -3.24
C THR A 144 10.09 -6.51 -1.96
N TRP A 145 9.29 -5.44 -2.01
CA TRP A 145 9.07 -4.55 -0.88
C TRP A 145 8.18 -5.19 0.18
N ARG A 146 8.68 -5.25 1.41
CA ARG A 146 8.02 -5.88 2.55
C ARG A 146 8.22 -5.01 3.78
N PHE A 147 7.20 -4.90 4.63
CA PHE A 147 7.22 -4.12 5.86
C PHE A 147 6.68 -4.96 7.01
N TRP A 148 7.23 -4.81 8.22
CA TRP A 148 6.68 -5.48 9.40
C TRP A 148 6.99 -4.71 10.67
N MET A 149 6.09 -4.76 11.63
CA MET A 149 6.29 -4.19 12.97
C MET A 149 6.96 -5.21 13.87
N GLN A 150 8.20 -4.93 14.27
CA GLN A 150 8.99 -5.75 15.19
C GLN A 150 8.32 -5.91 16.57
N THR A 151 8.83 -6.84 17.37
CA THR A 151 8.40 -7.03 18.76
C THR A 151 8.63 -5.78 19.63
N THR A 152 9.63 -4.97 19.30
CA THR A 152 9.93 -3.68 19.93
C THR A 152 8.94 -2.58 19.56
N GLY A 153 8.10 -2.77 18.52
CA GLY A 153 7.19 -1.76 17.99
C GLY A 153 7.76 -0.92 16.84
N VAL A 154 9.02 -1.14 16.45
CA VAL A 154 9.66 -0.47 15.30
C VAL A 154 9.24 -1.15 13.99
N ILE A 155 8.93 -0.41 12.93
CA ILE A 155 8.56 -0.96 11.61
C ILE A 155 9.78 -1.11 10.70
N SER A 156 10.19 -2.32 10.41
CA SER A 156 11.29 -2.57 9.49
C SER A 156 10.82 -2.81 8.07
N ALA A 157 11.73 -2.56 7.13
CA ALA A 157 11.54 -2.76 5.72
C ALA A 157 12.56 -3.76 5.18
N TYR A 158 12.17 -4.53 4.17
CA TYR A 158 13.02 -5.50 3.47
C TYR A 158 12.71 -5.49 1.98
N GLY A 159 13.75 -5.65 1.16
CA GLY A 159 13.65 -5.69 -0.30
C GLY A 159 14.70 -4.83 -0.99
N THR A 160 14.71 -4.85 -2.32
CA THR A 160 15.63 -4.05 -3.14
C THR A 160 15.10 -2.62 -3.31
N SER A 161 15.94 -1.61 -3.03
CA SER A 161 15.62 -0.19 -3.18
C SER A 161 14.36 0.29 -2.44
N VAL A 162 14.03 -0.37 -1.33
CA VAL A 162 12.85 -0.03 -0.51
C VAL A 162 13.07 1.32 0.18
N PRO A 163 12.10 2.24 0.15
CA PRO A 163 12.18 3.47 0.93
C PRO A 163 12.25 3.14 2.42
N ALA A 164 13.03 3.94 3.16
CA ALA A 164 13.03 3.84 4.61
C ALA A 164 11.63 4.21 5.11
N PRO A 165 11.02 3.39 5.98
CA PRO A 165 9.70 3.68 6.49
C PRO A 165 9.77 4.92 7.40
N THR A 166 8.82 5.85 7.23
CA THR A 166 8.78 7.11 7.98
C THR A 166 7.85 6.95 9.19
N TYR A 167 8.42 6.85 10.39
CA TYR A 167 7.69 6.94 11.66
C TYR A 167 8.65 7.27 12.82
#